data_AF-A0A7J3WY69-F1
#
_entry.id   AF-A0A7J3WY69-F1
#
_cell.length_a   1.000
_cell.length_b   1.000
_cell.length_c   1.000
_cell.angle_alpha   90.00
_cell.angle_beta   90.00
_cell.angle_gamma   90.00
#
_symmetry.space_group_name_H-M   'P 1'
#
loop_
_entity.id
_entity.type
_entity.pdbx_description
1 polymer ?
#
loop_
_entity_poly.entity_id
_entity_poly.type
_entity_poly.pdbx_seq_one_letter_code
_entity_poly.pdbx_strand_id
1 'polypeptide(L)'
;MCWGVYGKVLEVSNEFVKVDFGGVVKEVLSVIDELSPGDYVVVHAGFIISKLKEEEFLDSFKYIREAAEKLVEEGELSIEEIEEMDRIVKRLLSKQG
;
A
#
# COMPACT_ATOMS: atom_id res chain seq x y z
N MET A 1 -8.81 3.71 -15.77
CA MET A 1 -7.69 2.74 -15.70
C MET A 1 -7.23 2.78 -14.26
N CYS A 2 -7.48 1.73 -13.47
CA CYS A 2 -7.28 1.79 -12.01
C CYS A 2 -6.06 0.93 -11.64
N TRP A 3 -5.03 1.53 -11.05
CA TRP A 3 -3.88 0.82 -10.47
C TRP A 3 -4.25 0.34 -9.06
N GLY A 4 -3.82 -0.86 -8.65
CA GLY A 4 -4.10 -1.39 -7.31
C GLY A 4 -3.30 -0.66 -6.23
N VAL A 5 -3.95 -0.17 -5.18
CA VAL A 5 -3.29 0.59 -4.11
C VAL A 5 -2.87 -0.36 -2.99
N TYR A 6 -1.63 -0.20 -2.52
CA TYR A 6 -1.09 -0.99 -1.43
C TYR A 6 -1.51 -0.37 -0.08
N GLY A 7 -1.87 -1.22 0.88
CA GLY A 7 -2.27 -0.77 2.22
C GLY A 7 -1.98 -1.81 3.29
N LYS A 8 -2.24 -1.43 4.55
CA LYS A 8 -2.08 -2.28 5.73
C LYS A 8 -3.42 -2.49 6.42
N VAL A 9 -3.73 -3.74 6.72
CA VAL A 9 -4.96 -4.10 7.45
C VAL A 9 -4.86 -3.61 8.88
N LEU A 10 -5.87 -2.86 9.32
CA LEU A 10 -6.03 -2.42 10.71
C LEU A 10 -7.02 -3.30 11.47
N GLU A 11 -8.11 -3.70 10.81
CA GLU A 11 -9.21 -4.45 11.43
C GLU A 11 -9.91 -5.32 10.38
N VAL A 12 -10.31 -6.53 10.77
CA VAL A 12 -11.06 -7.46 9.92
C VAL A 12 -12.43 -7.71 10.56
N SER A 13 -13.50 -7.34 9.86
CA SER A 13 -14.89 -7.43 10.32
C SER A 13 -15.74 -8.15 9.26
N ASN A 14 -15.66 -9.49 9.27
CA ASN A 14 -16.22 -10.37 8.22
C ASN A 14 -15.65 -10.02 6.84
N GLU A 15 -16.52 -9.71 5.88
CA GLU A 15 -16.17 -9.31 4.51
C GLU A 15 -15.69 -7.85 4.41
N PHE A 16 -15.91 -7.02 5.43
CA PHE A 16 -15.46 -5.64 5.48
C PHE A 16 -14.15 -5.52 6.28
N VAL A 17 -13.15 -4.90 5.67
CA VAL A 17 -11.80 -4.78 6.22
C VAL A 17 -11.41 -3.30 6.25
N LYS A 18 -10.93 -2.80 7.39
CA LYS A 18 -10.36 -1.45 7.49
C LYS A 18 -8.90 -1.51 7.08
N VAL A 19 -8.53 -0.74 6.07
CA VAL A 19 -7.18 -0.67 5.52
C VAL A 19 -6.65 0.76 5.61
N ASP A 20 -5.43 0.91 6.12
CA ASP A 20 -4.64 2.14 6.07
C ASP A 20 -3.84 2.20 4.76
N PHE A 21 -3.96 3.32 4.05
CA PHE A 21 -3.23 3.63 2.82
C PHE A 21 -2.17 4.73 3.05
N GLY A 22 -1.56 4.77 4.24
CA GLY A 22 -0.51 5.72 4.59
C GLY A 22 -1.04 7.01 5.23
N GLY A 23 -2.12 6.90 5.99
CA GLY A 23 -2.80 7.99 6.69
C GLY A 23 -4.27 8.17 6.31
N VAL A 24 -4.71 7.50 5.26
CA VAL A 24 -6.11 7.45 4.85
C VAL A 24 -6.65 6.06 5.16
N VAL A 25 -7.61 5.99 6.07
CA VAL A 25 -8.27 4.73 6.42
C VAL A 25 -9.56 4.60 5.62
N LYS A 26 -9.76 3.46 4.96
CA LYS A 26 -11.00 3.12 4.25
C LYS A 26 -11.45 1.72 4.60
N GLU A 27 -12.76 1.52 4.55
CA GLU A 27 -13.37 0.20 4.60
C GLU A 27 -13.47 -0.34 3.16
N VAL A 28 -13.01 -1.58 2.98
CA VAL A 28 -12.95 -2.29 1.68
C VAL A 28 -13.49 -3.70 1.84
N LEU A 29 -13.91 -4.32 0.74
CA LEU A 29 -14.38 -5.71 0.74
C LEU A 29 -13.20 -6.67 0.57
N SER A 30 -13.20 -7.78 1.29
CA SER A 30 -12.27 -8.88 1.03
C SER A 30 -12.91 -9.94 0.14
N VAL A 31 -12.20 -10.36 -0.90
CA VAL A 31 -12.53 -11.56 -1.69
C VAL A 31 -11.50 -12.68 -1.48
N ILE A 32 -10.61 -12.50 -0.50
CA ILE A 32 -9.62 -13.50 -0.08
C ILE A 32 -9.82 -13.83 1.40
N ASP A 33 -9.44 -15.05 1.77
CA ASP A 33 -9.48 -15.53 3.15
C ASP A 33 -8.19 -15.18 3.91
N GLU A 34 -8.16 -15.50 5.21
CA GLU A 34 -6.94 -15.47 6.05
C GLU A 34 -6.24 -14.09 6.17
N LEU A 35 -7.05 -13.04 6.32
CA LEU A 35 -6.57 -11.70 6.69
C LEU A 35 -6.50 -11.51 8.20
N SER A 36 -5.49 -10.76 8.64
CA SER A 36 -5.28 -10.37 10.03
C SER A 36 -4.76 -8.93 10.10
N PRO A 37 -5.04 -8.19 11.20
CA PRO A 37 -4.39 -6.91 11.45
C PRO A 37 -2.87 -6.99 11.32
N GLY A 38 -2.30 -6.04 10.59
CA GLY A 38 -0.87 -5.99 10.25
C GLY A 38 -0.52 -6.58 8.88
N ASP A 39 -1.43 -7.31 8.23
CA ASP A 39 -1.21 -7.79 6.87
C ASP A 39 -1.09 -6.65 5.86
N TYR A 40 -0.21 -6.80 4.88
CA TYR A 40 -0.14 -5.90 3.73
C TYR A 40 -0.99 -6.45 2.59
N VAL A 41 -1.72 -5.57 1.91
CA VAL A 41 -2.69 -5.96 0.90
C VAL A 41 -2.63 -5.08 -0.33
N VAL A 42 -3.06 -5.64 -1.46
CA VAL A 42 -3.34 -4.88 -2.69
C VAL A 42 -4.84 -4.73 -2.83
N VAL A 43 -5.30 -3.48 -2.92
CA VAL A 43 -6.71 -3.13 -3.09
C VAL A 43 -6.95 -2.61 -4.50
N HIS A 44 -7.93 -3.18 -5.20
CA HIS A 44 -8.36 -2.73 -6.51
C HIS A 44 -9.88 -2.57 -6.55
N ALA A 45 -10.36 -1.40 -6.96
CA ALA A 45 -11.79 -1.09 -7.08
C ALA A 45 -12.60 -1.38 -5.79
N GLY A 46 -11.99 -1.20 -4.62
CA GLY A 46 -12.63 -1.46 -3.32
C GLY A 46 -12.56 -2.91 -2.84
N PHE A 47 -11.84 -3.78 -3.55
CA PHE A 47 -11.64 -5.18 -3.19
C PHE A 47 -10.19 -5.48 -2.85
N ILE A 48 -9.95 -6.18 -1.75
CA ILE A 48 -8.65 -6.80 -1.46
C ILE A 48 -8.51 -8.00 -2.39
N ILE A 49 -7.53 -7.93 -3.29
CA ILE A 49 -7.29 -8.97 -4.31
C ILE A 49 -6.05 -9.82 -4.01
N SER A 50 -5.18 -9.36 -3.12
CA SER A 50 -3.98 -10.09 -2.71
C SER A 50 -3.52 -9.65 -1.33
N LYS A 51 -3.04 -10.62 -0.54
CA LYS A 51 -2.21 -10.42 0.65
C LYS A 51 -0.75 -10.52 0.24
N LEU A 52 0.11 -9.74 0.89
CA LEU A 52 1.55 -9.69 0.67
C LEU A 52 2.29 -9.92 1.98
N LYS A 53 3.44 -10.58 1.90
CA LYS A 53 4.45 -10.52 2.96
C LYS A 53 5.06 -9.13 3.00
N GLU A 54 5.63 -8.77 4.15
CA GLU A 54 6.32 -7.47 4.31
C GLU A 54 7.46 -7.28 3.30
N GLU A 55 8.23 -8.34 3.02
CA GLU A 55 9.29 -8.32 2.00
C GLU A 55 8.74 -8.05 0.60
N GLU A 56 7.65 -8.73 0.20
CA GLU A 56 7.02 -8.54 -1.12
C GLU A 56 6.43 -7.14 -1.27
N PHE A 57 5.89 -6.58 -0.18
CA PHE A 57 5.43 -5.20 -0.11
C PHE A 57 6.60 -4.22 -0.30
N LEU A 58 7.71 -4.42 0.42
CA LEU A 58 8.91 -3.59 0.30
C LEU A 58 9.53 -3.66 -1.10
N ASP A 59 9.64 -4.85 -1.67
CA ASP A 59 10.16 -5.06 -3.02
C ASP A 59 9.29 -4.34 -4.06
N SER A 60 7.97 -4.37 -3.90
CA SER A 60 7.05 -3.63 -4.78
C SER A 60 7.38 -2.13 -4.78
N PHE A 61 7.59 -1.54 -3.60
CA PHE A 61 7.94 -0.12 -3.49
C PHE A 61 9.36 0.20 -3.95
N LYS A 62 10.30 -0.74 -3.83
CA LYS A 62 11.64 -0.60 -4.41
C LYS A 62 11.55 -0.44 -5.93
N TYR A 63 10.79 -1.29 -6.62
CA TYR A 63 10.63 -1.17 -8.08
C TYR A 63 9.88 0.11 -8.48
N ILE A 64 8.85 0.50 -7.73
CA ILE A 64 8.13 1.76 -7.97
C ILE A 64 9.08 2.95 -7.80
N ARG A 65 9.93 2.92 -6.77
CA ARG A 65 10.93 3.97 -6.54
C ARG A 65 11.96 4.05 -7.67
N GLU A 66 12.52 2.93 -8.09
CA GLU A 66 13.47 2.89 -9.22
C GLU A 66 12.84 3.45 -10.52
N ALA A 67 11.55 3.19 -10.74
CA ALA A 67 10.82 3.79 -11.86
C ALA A 67 10.60 5.30 -11.68
N ALA A 68 10.26 5.75 -10.47
CA ALA A 68 10.07 7.16 -10.15
C ALA A 68 11.37 7.96 -10.29
N GLU A 69 12.53 7.40 -9.90
CA GLU A 69 13.84 8.05 -10.04
C GLU A 69 14.16 8.36 -11.51
N LYS A 70 13.83 7.46 -12.45
CA LYS A 70 13.98 7.72 -13.89
C LYS A 70 13.07 8.84 -14.38
N LEU A 71 11.83 8.89 -13.88
CA LEU A 71 10.88 9.95 -14.23
C LEU A 71 11.32 11.32 -13.69
N VAL A 72 12.06 11.37 -12.57
CA VAL A 72 12.70 12.60 -12.09
C VAL A 72 13.82 13.05 -13.03
N GLU A 73 14.65 12.13 -13.52
CA GLU A 73 15.68 12.44 -14.52
C GLU A 73 15.08 12.98 -15.83
N GLU A 74 13.90 12.48 -16.21
CA GLU A 74 13.13 12.92 -17.37
C GLU A 74 12.35 14.24 -17.13
N GLY A 75 12.30 14.72 -15.88
CA GLY A 75 11.60 15.96 -15.50
C GLY A 75 10.08 15.83 -15.38
N GLU A 76 9.55 14.61 -15.32
CA GLU A 76 8.12 14.30 -15.22
C GLU A 76 7.65 14.13 -13.76
N LEU A 77 8.58 13.95 -12.83
CA LEU A 77 8.36 13.88 -11.38
C LEU A 77 9.38 14.76 -10.64
N SER A 78 9.01 15.18 -9.44
CA SER A 78 9.87 15.91 -8.52
C SER A 78 10.49 15.00 -7.45
N ILE A 79 11.61 15.43 -6.86
CA ILE A 79 12.25 14.70 -5.74
C ILE A 79 11.32 14.68 -4.53
N GLU A 80 10.58 15.77 -4.31
CA GLU A 80 9.62 15.91 -3.22
C GLU A 80 8.53 14.84 -3.26
N GLU A 81 8.05 14.45 -4.45
CA GLU A 81 7.06 13.38 -4.63
C GLU A 81 7.62 11.99 -4.23
N ILE A 82 8.89 11.72 -4.56
CA ILE A 82 9.57 10.49 -4.12
C ILE A 82 9.72 10.47 -2.59
N GLU A 83 10.10 11.59 -1.98
CA GLU A 83 10.23 11.70 -0.53
C GLU A 83 8.89 11.59 0.19
N GLU A 84 7.80 12.03 -0.42
CA GLU A 84 6.44 11.83 0.11
C GLU A 84 6.06 10.36 0.07
N MET A 85 6.31 9.67 -1.04
CA MET A 85 6.10 8.22 -1.14
C MET A 85 6.89 7.46 -0.06
N ASP A 86 8.17 7.79 0.16
CA ASP A 86 8.96 7.17 1.23
C ASP A 86 8.35 7.38 2.62
N ARG A 87 7.79 8.56 2.89
CA ARG A 87 7.12 8.86 4.16
C ARG A 87 5.86 8.02 4.34
N ILE A 88 5.06 7.85 3.28
CA ILE A 88 3.86 7.00 3.29
C ILE A 88 4.26 5.54 3.56
N VAL A 89 5.27 5.03 2.85
CA VAL A 89 5.77 3.66 3.04
C VAL A 89 6.28 3.45 4.47
N LYS A 90 7.09 4.37 5.00
CA LYS A 90 7.57 4.32 6.40
C LYS A 90 6.42 4.32 7.40
N ARG A 91 5.36 5.09 7.16
CA ARG A 91 4.16 5.09 8.02
C ARG A 91 3.49 3.73 8.02
N LEU A 92 3.30 3.11 6.86
CA LEU A 92 2.69 1.79 6.74
C LEU A 92 3.51 0.71 7.45
N LEU A 93 4.84 0.79 7.36
CA LEU A 93 5.75 -0.12 8.06
C LEU A 93 5.79 0.09 9.57
N SER A 94 5.46 1.29 10.05
CA SER A 94 5.50 1.56 11.48
C SER A 94 4.50 0.66 12.21
N LYS A 95 4.96 0.03 13.29
CA LYS A 95 4.08 -0.73 14.18
C LYS A 95 3.23 0.29 14.91
N GLN A 96 1.98 0.47 14.49
CA GLN A 96 0.98 1.01 15.39
C GLN A 96 0.86 0.00 16.54
N GLY A 97 1.30 0.44 17.72
CA GLY A 97 1.23 -0.32 18.97
C GLY A 97 -0.18 -0.32 19.54
#